data_AF-A0A653NIM1-F1
#
_entry.id   AF-A0A653NIM1-F1
#
_cell.length_a   1.000
_cell.length_b   1.000
_cell.length_c   1.000
_cell.angle_alpha   90.00
_cell.angle_beta   90.00
_cell.angle_gamma   90.00
#
_symmetry.space_group_name_H-M   'P 1'
#
loop_
_entity.id
_entity.type
_entity.pdbx_description
1 polymer ?
#
loop_
_entity_poly.entity_id
_entity_poly.type
_entity_poly.pdbx_seq_one_letter_code
_entity_poly.pdbx_strand_id
1 'polypeptide(L)' 'MTKLQKITIIALLLYAVWETYVQFWSKTEETPIIRVDLFILYPILLFLIIATIIQYIKNKK' A
#
# COMPACT_ATOMS: atom_id res chain seq x y z
N MET A 1 7.41 7.77 16.87
CA MET A 1 6.61 7.32 15.71
C MET A 1 5.37 8.19 15.61
N THR A 2 5.21 8.94 14.51
CA THR A 2 4.08 9.86 14.32
C THR A 2 2.79 9.09 14.01
N LYS A 3 1.63 9.72 14.20
CA LYS A 3 0.33 9.12 13.82
C LYS A 3 0.32 8.74 12.33
N LEU A 4 0.91 9.57 11.47
CA LEU A 4 1.04 9.30 10.03
C LEU A 4 1.90 8.06 9.76
N GLN A 5 3.07 7.92 10.40
CA GLN A 5 3.92 6.73 10.27
C GLN A 5 3.19 5.45 10.68
N LYS A 6 2.40 5.49 11.76
CA LYS A 6 1.55 4.36 12.18
C LYS A 6 0.54 3.99 11.10
N ILE A 7 -0.15 4.98 10.53
CA ILE A 7 -1.13 4.78 9.46
C ILE A 7 -0.47 4.19 8.21
N THR A 8 0.69 4.72 7.80
CA THR A 8 1.46 4.20 6.65
C THR A 8 1.85 2.74 6.85
N ILE A 9 2.33 2.37 8.04
CA ILE A 9 2.68 0.99 8.37
C ILE A 9 1.44 0.08 8.30
N ILE A 10 0.32 0.51 8.89
CA ILE A 10 -0.94 -0.27 8.84
C ILE A 10 -1.42 -0.42 7.39
N ALA A 11 -1.36 0.65 6.58
CA ALA A 11 -1.75 0.60 5.17
C ALA A 11 -0.89 -0.37 4.37
N LEU A 12 0.44 -0.39 4.61
CA LEU A 12 1.35 -1.34 3.97
C LEU A 12 1.06 -2.79 4.38
N LEU A 13 0.75 -3.04 5.66
CA LEU A 13 0.37 -4.37 6.14
C LEU A 13 -0.94 -4.85 5.51
N LEU A 14 -1.96 -4.00 5.45
CA LEU A 14 -3.24 -4.31 4.80
C LEU A 14 -3.05 -4.58 3.31
N TYR A 15 -2.20 -3.80 2.64
CA TYR A 15 -1.84 -4.05 1.24
C TYR A 15 -1.17 -5.41 1.06
N ALA A 16 -0.24 -5.80 1.94
CA ALA A 16 0.43 -7.10 1.86
C ALA A 16 -0.57 -8.27 2.03
N VAL A 17 -1.53 -8.14 2.94
CA VAL A 17 -2.61 -9.12 3.12
C VAL A 17 -3.50 -9.18 1.87
N TRP A 18 -3.89 -8.02 1.34
CA TRP A 18 -4.69 -7.93 0.11
C TRP A 18 -3.98 -8.58 -1.07
N GLU A 19 -2.69 -8.27 -1.28
CA GLU A 19 -1.92 -8.85 -2.38
C GLU A 19 -1.80 -10.37 -2.24
N THR A 20 -1.61 -10.87 -1.01
CA THR A 20 -1.59 -12.31 -0.76
C THR A 20 -2.92 -12.95 -1.16
N TYR A 21 -4.04 -12.36 -0.71
CA TYR A 21 -5.38 -12.83 -1.08
C TYR A 21 -5.58 -12.82 -2.60
N VAL A 22 -5.22 -11.73 -3.28
CA VAL A 22 -5.38 -11.62 -4.73
C VAL A 22 -4.47 -12.59 -5.47
N GLN A 23 -3.25 -12.86 -5.00
CA GLN A 23 -2.39 -13.89 -5.61
C GLN A 23 -2.95 -15.30 -5.46
N PHE A 24 -3.65 -15.60 -4.36
CA PHE A 24 -4.32 -16.88 -4.19
C PHE A 24 -5.56 -16.98 -5.09
N TRP A 25 -6.38 -15.93 -5.11
CA TRP A 25 -7.54 -15.86 -6.00
C TRP A 25 -7.13 -15.89 -7.48
N SER A 26 -6.02 -15.24 -7.86
CA SER A 26 -5.60 -15.21 -9.26
C SER A 26 -5.20 -16.57 -9.82
N LYS A 27 -4.90 -17.54 -8.95
CA LYS A 27 -4.59 -18.92 -9.34
C LYS A 27 -5.86 -19.73 -9.63
N THR A 28 -7.02 -19.27 -9.19
CA THR A 28 -8.30 -19.97 -9.42
C THR A 28 -9.03 -19.48 -10.67
N GLU A 29 -8.56 -18.40 -11.29
CA GLU A 29 -9.15 -17.83 -12.50
C GLU A 29 -8.41 -18.31 -13.75
N GLU A 30 -9.16 -18.83 -14.73
CA GLU A 30 -8.60 -19.27 -16.02
C GLU A 30 -8.47 -18.12 -17.04
N THR A 31 -9.07 -16.97 -16.73
CA THR A 31 -9.12 -15.80 -17.62
C THR A 31 -8.13 -14.70 -17.22
N PRO A 32 -7.70 -13.84 -18.15
CA PRO A 32 -6.83 -12.71 -17.83
C PRO A 32 -7.48 -11.77 -16.81
N ILE A 33 -6.82 -11.57 -15.67
CA ILE A 33 -7.32 -10.73 -14.58
C ILE A 33 -6.87 -9.28 -14.78
N ILE A 34 -7.83 -8.37 -14.93
CA ILE A 34 -7.56 -6.93 -14.96
C ILE A 34 -7.52 -6.42 -13.51
N ARG A 35 -6.32 -6.05 -13.06
CA ARG A 35 -6.05 -5.54 -11.70
C ARG A 35 -6.36 -4.04 -11.59
N VAL A 36 -7.65 -3.68 -11.61
CA VAL A 36 -8.10 -2.29 -11.45
C VAL A 36 -7.78 -1.75 -10.04
N ASP A 37 -7.73 -2.63 -9.04
CA ASP A 37 -7.39 -2.31 -7.66
C ASP A 37 -6.02 -1.64 -7.52
N LEU A 38 -5.03 -2.07 -8.32
CA LEU A 38 -3.67 -1.50 -8.30
C LEU A 38 -3.65 -0.03 -8.72
N PHE A 39 -4.56 0.38 -9.60
CA PHE A 39 -4.65 1.75 -10.10
C PHE A 39 -5.06 2.74 -8.99
N ILE A 40 -5.76 2.26 -7.96
CA ILE A 40 -6.18 3.05 -6.80
C ILE A 40 -5.20 2.88 -5.64
N LEU A 41 -4.75 1.65 -5.38
CA LEU A 41 -3.87 1.33 -4.26
C LEU A 41 -2.48 1.97 -4.39
N TYR A 42 -1.88 1.96 -5.59
CA TYR A 42 -0.52 2.49 -5.78
C TYR A 42 -0.42 4.00 -5.53
N PRO A 43 -1.30 4.87 -6.07
CA PRO A 43 -1.26 6.30 -5.75
C PRO A 43 -1.40 6.58 -4.26
N ILE A 44 -2.29 5.86 -3.57
CA ILE A 44 -2.53 6.04 -2.12
C ILE A 44 -1.28 5.66 -1.32
N LEU A 45 -0.72 4.48 -1.58
CA LEU A 45 0.47 4.01 -0.89
C LEU A 45 1.68 4.91 -1.18
N LEU A 46 1.85 5.33 -2.43
CA LEU A 46 2.92 6.25 -2.83
C LEU A 46 2.80 7.57 -2.07
N PHE A 47 1.60 8.15 -2.00
CA PHE A 47 1.35 9.37 -1.24
C PHE A 47 1.70 9.20 0.25
N LEU A 48 1.28 8.10 0.88
CA LEU A 48 1.57 7.83 2.30
C LEU A 48 3.08 7.67 2.55
N ILE A 49 3.79 6.98 1.66
CA ILE A 49 5.24 6.81 1.74
C ILE A 49 5.94 8.17 1.61
N ILE A 50 5.59 8.97 0.60
CA ILE A 50 6.18 10.30 0.38
C ILE A 50 5.91 11.21 1.59
N ALA A 51 4.66 11.26 2.07
CA ALA A 51 4.30 12.05 3.25
C ALA A 51 5.11 11.63 4.48
N THR A 52 5.36 10.33 4.64
CA THR A 52 6.16 9.78 5.73
C THR A 52 7.63 10.18 5.62
N ILE A 53 8.21 10.13 4.41
CA ILE A 53 9.60 10.54 4.15
C ILE A 53 9.76 12.03 4.43
N ILE A 54 8.87 12.88 3.90
CA ILE A 54 8.89 14.33 4.12
C ILE A 54 8.80 14.65 5.60
N GLN A 55 7.89 13.99 6.33
CA GLN A 55 7.75 14.19 7.77
C GLN A 55 9.00 13.77 8.54
N TYR A 56 9.63 12.65 8.16
CA TYR A 56 10.87 12.21 8.79
C TYR A 56 12.02 13.20 8.58
N ILE A 57 12.18 13.72 7.35
CA ILE A 57 13.19 14.73 7.03
C ILE A 57 12.92 16.03 7.81
N LYS A 58 11.66 16.48 7.88
CA LYS A 58 11.28 17.71 8.56
C LYS A 58 11.45 17.66 10.08
N ASN A 59 11.20 16.51 10.72
CA ASN A 59 11.38 16.34 12.17
C ASN A 59 12.84 16.09 12.59
N LYS A 60 13.74 15.85 11.64
CA LYS A 60 15.18 15.64 11.91
C LYS A 60 15.99 16.95 11.78
N LYS A 61 15.43 17.98 11.13
CA LYS A 61 15.87 19.38 11.22
C LYS A 61 15.29 20.02 12.47
#